data_AF-A0A511QAT0-F1
#
_entry.id   AF-A0A511QAT0-F1
#
_cell.length_a   1.000
_cell.length_b   1.000
_cell.length_c   1.000
_cell.angle_alpha   90.00
_cell.angle_beta   90.00
_cell.angle_gamma   90.00
#
_symmetry.space_group_name_H-M   'P 1'
#
loop_
_entity.id
_entity.type
_entity.pdbx_description
1 polymer ?
#
loop_
_entity_poly.entity_id
_entity_poly.type
_entity_poly.pdbx_seq_one_letter_code
_entity_poly.pdbx_strand_id
1 'polypeptide(L)'
;MLGAVSEIRSSVADNWAQTEQTRAVTILEAIQDYSVQQIKSEFCSGLIPATEQQTYNEACRWYLSVAKYLKFLEFKQLPKISHNQLFASAPNSDWAKDDVVWVQGMVDEYQKQKTQYEQTKLAQIKHPLERIFWYVSPYLICFAVALRLTKVTGELRLENR
;
A
#
# COMPACT_ATOMS: atom_id res chain seq x y z
N MET A 1 27.21 15.65 1.02
CA MET A 1 26.37 14.95 2.03
C MET A 1 24.89 14.85 1.64
N LEU A 2 24.30 15.83 0.93
CA LEU A 2 22.87 15.81 0.53
C LEU A 2 22.47 14.66 -0.40
N GLY A 3 23.38 14.18 -1.26
CA GLY A 3 23.11 13.06 -2.17
C GLY A 3 22.85 11.72 -1.48
N ALA A 4 23.70 11.37 -0.50
CA ALA A 4 23.53 10.14 0.27
C ALA A 4 22.22 10.13 1.08
N VAL A 5 21.81 11.28 1.62
CA VAL A 5 20.55 11.41 2.37
C VAL A 5 19.33 11.22 1.47
N SER A 6 19.36 11.74 0.24
CA SER A 6 18.28 11.56 -0.76
C SER A 6 18.17 10.10 -1.21
N GLU A 7 19.30 9.42 -1.42
CA GLU A 7 19.34 7.99 -1.79
C GLU A 7 18.81 7.09 -0.67
N ILE A 8 19.26 7.30 0.57
CA ILE A 8 18.76 6.59 1.75
C ILE A 8 17.25 6.81 1.90
N ARG A 9 16.76 8.05 1.79
CA ARG A 9 15.33 8.35 1.84
C ARG A 9 14.54 7.60 0.77
N SER A 10 15.03 7.57 -0.47
CA SER A 10 14.35 6.85 -1.56
C SER A 10 14.34 5.34 -1.35
N SER A 11 15.43 4.76 -0.82
CA SER A 11 15.51 3.33 -0.53
C SER A 11 14.60 2.94 0.65
N VAL A 12 14.55 3.77 1.69
CA VAL A 12 13.63 3.58 2.81
C VAL A 12 12.18 3.67 2.31
N ALA A 13 11.84 4.68 1.51
CA ALA A 13 10.50 4.81 0.93
C ALA A 13 10.10 3.61 0.06
N ASP A 14 11.02 3.04 -0.72
CA ASP A 14 10.77 1.85 -1.53
C ASP A 14 10.46 0.61 -0.67
N ASN A 15 11.28 0.37 0.36
CA ASN A 15 11.06 -0.74 1.30
C ASN A 15 9.73 -0.60 2.05
N TRP A 16 9.35 0.63 2.44
CA TRP A 16 8.06 0.91 3.04
C TRP A 16 6.91 0.67 2.06
N ALA A 17 7.03 1.15 0.82
CA ALA A 17 6.01 0.92 -0.21
C ALA A 17 5.79 -0.57 -0.49
N GLN A 18 6.86 -1.38 -0.56
CA GLN A 18 6.75 -2.83 -0.71
C GLN A 18 6.07 -3.49 0.49
N THR A 19 6.35 -3.02 1.71
CA THR A 19 5.71 -3.50 2.94
C THR A 19 4.22 -3.17 2.95
N GLU A 20 3.85 -1.94 2.60
CA GLU A 20 2.45 -1.48 2.50
C GLU A 20 1.68 -2.26 1.43
N GLN A 21 2.30 -2.49 0.27
CA GLN A 21 1.73 -3.33 -0.78
C GLN A 21 1.49 -4.76 -0.28
N THR A 22 2.47 -5.36 0.41
CA THR A 22 2.34 -6.72 0.96
C THR A 22 1.23 -6.80 1.99
N ARG A 23 1.09 -5.80 2.87
CA ARG A 23 -0.01 -5.71 3.85
C ARG A 23 -1.36 -5.66 3.16
N ALA A 24 -1.53 -4.79 2.16
CA ALA A 24 -2.77 -4.67 1.41
C ALA A 24 -3.14 -5.98 0.67
N VAL A 25 -2.15 -6.66 0.08
CA VAL A 25 -2.33 -7.97 -0.55
C VAL A 25 -2.78 -9.02 0.49
N THR A 26 -2.12 -9.08 1.64
CA THR A 26 -2.42 -10.05 2.70
C THR A 26 -3.86 -9.89 3.22
N ILE A 27 -4.37 -8.65 3.30
CA ILE A 27 -5.76 -8.39 3.68
C ILE A 27 -6.74 -9.00 2.66
N LEU A 28 -6.47 -8.84 1.36
CA LEU A 28 -7.29 -9.43 0.30
C LEU A 28 -7.25 -10.96 0.31
N GLU A 29 -6.06 -11.53 0.50
CA GLU A 29 -5.86 -12.97 0.64
C GLU A 29 -6.62 -13.50 1.85
N ALA A 30 -6.58 -12.81 2.99
CA ALA A 30 -7.31 -13.20 4.19
C ALA A 30 -8.84 -13.21 3.97
N ILE A 31 -9.40 -12.22 3.28
CA ILE A 31 -10.85 -12.21 2.96
C ILE A 31 -11.19 -13.39 2.03
N GLN A 32 -10.35 -13.64 1.02
CA GLN A 32 -10.56 -14.73 0.07
C GLN A 32 -10.50 -16.09 0.77
N ASP A 33 -9.45 -16.33 1.57
CA ASP A 33 -9.26 -17.57 2.31
C ASP A 33 -10.38 -17.80 3.32
N TYR A 34 -10.77 -16.76 4.06
CA TYR A 34 -11.92 -16.81 4.96
C TYR A 34 -13.20 -17.24 4.22
N SER A 35 -13.48 -16.59 3.09
CA SER A 35 -14.67 -16.90 2.27
C SER A 35 -14.63 -18.35 1.75
N VAL A 36 -13.47 -18.83 1.32
CA VAL A 36 -13.27 -20.22 0.86
C VAL A 36 -13.42 -21.22 2.01
N GLN A 37 -12.90 -20.91 3.20
CA GLN A 37 -13.06 -21.74 4.39
C GLN A 37 -14.53 -21.85 4.81
N GLN A 38 -15.27 -20.74 4.79
CA GLN A 38 -16.70 -20.76 5.11
C GLN A 38 -17.51 -21.60 4.09
N ILE A 39 -17.17 -21.55 2.81
CA ILE A 39 -17.79 -22.43 1.79
C ILE A 39 -17.48 -23.91 2.04
N LYS A 40 -16.26 -24.24 2.48
CA LYS A 40 -15.83 -25.62 2.76
C LYS A 40 -16.33 -26.15 4.11
N SER A 41 -16.88 -25.28 4.95
CA SER A 41 -17.39 -25.68 6.26
C SER A 41 -18.54 -26.70 6.13
N GLU A 42 -18.77 -27.44 7.21
CA GLU A 42 -19.89 -28.39 7.31
C GLU A 42 -21.26 -27.71 7.10
N PHE A 43 -21.33 -26.40 7.32
CA PHE A 43 -22.52 -25.57 7.12
C PHE A 43 -22.89 -25.41 5.65
N CYS A 44 -21.94 -25.02 4.80
CA CYS A 44 -22.22 -24.82 3.37
C CYS A 44 -22.14 -26.10 2.53
N SER A 45 -21.59 -27.19 3.10
CA SER A 45 -21.56 -28.52 2.46
C SER A 45 -22.83 -29.36 2.71
N GLY A 46 -23.79 -28.85 3.50
CA GLY A 46 -25.10 -29.49 3.70
C GLY A 46 -25.08 -30.69 4.65
N LEU A 47 -24.01 -30.85 5.43
CA LEU A 47 -23.86 -31.92 6.43
C LEU A 47 -24.70 -31.67 7.69
N ILE A 48 -25.04 -30.40 7.97
CA ILE A 48 -25.87 -30.00 9.12
C ILE A 48 -27.27 -29.60 8.61
N PRO A 49 -28.35 -30.26 9.05
CA PRO A 49 -29.71 -29.88 8.67
C PRO A 49 -30.06 -28.54 9.30
N ALA A 50 -30.16 -27.52 8.46
CA ALA A 50 -30.38 -26.15 8.88
C ALA A 50 -31.89 -25.89 8.99
N THR A 51 -32.37 -25.56 10.20
CA THR A 51 -33.79 -25.28 10.48
C THR A 51 -34.35 -24.07 9.71
N GLU A 52 -33.49 -23.24 9.12
CA GLU A 52 -33.84 -22.06 8.30
C GLU A 52 -33.22 -22.11 6.90
N GLN A 53 -33.46 -23.19 6.14
CA GLN A 53 -32.83 -23.49 4.85
C GLN A 53 -32.64 -22.32 3.85
N GLN A 54 -33.48 -21.27 3.90
CA GLN A 54 -33.37 -20.09 3.03
C GLN A 54 -32.23 -19.14 3.44
N THR A 55 -32.12 -18.77 4.72
CA THR A 55 -31.09 -17.83 5.21
C THR A 55 -29.68 -18.41 5.10
N TYR A 56 -29.55 -19.74 5.26
CA TYR A 56 -28.29 -20.47 5.04
C TYR A 56 -27.82 -20.47 3.59
N ASN A 57 -28.75 -20.67 2.65
CA ASN A 57 -28.41 -20.64 1.23
C ASN A 57 -27.96 -19.25 0.78
N GLU A 58 -28.53 -18.18 1.33
CA GLU A 58 -28.15 -16.81 1.02
C GLU A 58 -26.72 -16.50 1.48
N ALA A 59 -26.35 -16.86 2.71
CA ALA A 59 -25.01 -16.66 3.23
C ALA A 59 -23.95 -17.47 2.45
N CYS A 60 -24.19 -18.75 2.18
CA CYS A 60 -23.26 -19.56 1.37
C CYS A 60 -23.08 -19.02 -0.05
N ARG A 61 -24.15 -18.49 -0.66
CA ARG A 61 -24.07 -17.81 -1.97
C ARG A 61 -23.25 -16.54 -1.89
N TRP A 62 -23.35 -15.80 -0.79
CA TRP A 62 -22.54 -14.61 -0.56
C TRP A 62 -21.06 -14.93 -0.40
N TYR A 63 -20.67 -15.87 0.46
CA TYR A 63 -19.25 -16.27 0.55
C TYR A 63 -18.70 -16.74 -0.81
N LEU A 64 -19.50 -17.47 -1.58
CA LEU A 64 -19.13 -17.89 -2.94
C LEU A 64 -18.97 -16.72 -3.90
N SER A 65 -19.83 -15.70 -3.84
CA SER A 65 -19.71 -14.52 -4.69
C SER A 65 -18.46 -13.70 -4.33
N VAL A 66 -18.17 -13.53 -3.04
CA VAL A 66 -16.95 -12.87 -2.55
C VAL A 66 -15.70 -13.62 -2.99
N ALA A 67 -15.64 -14.93 -2.74
CA ALA A 67 -14.49 -15.76 -3.12
C ALA A 67 -14.25 -15.76 -4.64
N LYS A 68 -15.32 -15.83 -5.44
CA LYS A 68 -15.21 -15.74 -6.91
C LYS A 68 -14.71 -14.37 -7.35
N TYR A 69 -15.31 -13.30 -6.83
CA TYR A 69 -14.92 -11.94 -7.18
C TYR A 69 -13.44 -11.69 -6.90
N LEU A 70 -12.97 -12.03 -5.68
CA LEU A 70 -11.58 -11.85 -5.29
C LEU A 70 -10.63 -12.74 -6.10
N LYS A 71 -11.02 -13.96 -6.46
CA LYS A 71 -10.18 -14.86 -7.28
C LYS A 71 -9.84 -14.30 -8.66
N PHE A 72 -10.71 -13.48 -9.25
CA PHE A 72 -10.47 -12.87 -10.57
C PHE A 72 -9.60 -11.61 -10.51
N LEU A 73 -9.29 -11.11 -9.32
CA LEU A 73 -8.51 -9.91 -9.15
C LEU A 73 -7.02 -10.23 -8.98
N GLU A 74 -6.16 -9.50 -9.67
CA GLU A 74 -4.72 -9.57 -9.43
C GLU A 74 -4.35 -8.71 -8.21
N PHE A 75 -4.21 -9.33 -7.03
CA PHE A 75 -3.96 -8.61 -5.78
C PHE A 75 -2.69 -7.76 -5.80
N LYS A 76 -1.65 -8.21 -6.52
CA LYS A 76 -0.38 -7.46 -6.66
C LYS A 76 -0.58 -6.08 -7.28
N GLN A 77 -1.63 -5.87 -8.06
CA GLN A 77 -1.93 -4.59 -8.70
C GLN A 77 -2.74 -3.63 -7.82
N LEU A 78 -3.07 -4.02 -6.57
CA LEU A 78 -3.90 -3.24 -5.65
C LEU A 78 -5.20 -2.75 -6.32
N PRO A 79 -6.05 -3.68 -6.79
CA PRO A 79 -7.25 -3.36 -7.58
C PRO A 79 -8.24 -2.53 -6.75
N LYS A 80 -9.06 -1.72 -7.45
CA LYS A 80 -10.14 -1.01 -6.77
C LYS A 80 -11.27 -1.99 -6.48
N ILE A 81 -11.51 -2.25 -5.20
CA ILE A 81 -12.63 -3.08 -4.75
C ILE A 81 -13.90 -2.24 -4.83
N SER A 82 -14.96 -2.81 -5.40
CA SER A 82 -16.29 -2.20 -5.34
C SER A 82 -17.06 -2.80 -4.18
N HIS A 83 -17.36 -2.01 -3.14
CA HIS A 83 -18.25 -2.43 -2.04
C HIS A 83 -19.57 -2.97 -2.59
N ASN A 84 -20.14 -2.34 -3.61
CA ASN A 84 -21.40 -2.80 -4.21
C ASN A 84 -21.31 -4.23 -4.76
N GLN A 85 -20.19 -4.62 -5.38
CA GLN A 85 -20.05 -5.98 -5.92
C GLN A 85 -19.79 -7.01 -4.81
N LEU A 86 -19.14 -6.61 -3.73
CA LEU A 86 -18.76 -7.48 -2.63
C LEU A 86 -19.92 -7.69 -1.63
N PHE A 87 -20.79 -6.69 -1.46
CA PHE A 87 -21.89 -6.70 -0.49
C PHE A 87 -23.30 -6.72 -1.11
N ALA A 88 -23.44 -6.77 -2.44
CA ALA A 88 -24.75 -6.81 -3.12
C ALA A 88 -25.68 -7.96 -2.67
N SER A 89 -25.11 -9.05 -2.16
CA SER A 89 -25.87 -10.21 -1.66
C SER A 89 -25.53 -10.54 -0.21
N ALA A 90 -25.10 -9.54 0.58
CA ALA A 90 -24.76 -9.76 1.97
C ALA A 90 -25.96 -10.34 2.74
N PRO A 91 -25.79 -11.46 3.48
CA PRO A 91 -26.87 -12.06 4.25
C PRO A 91 -27.28 -11.14 5.40
N ASN A 92 -28.58 -11.11 5.71
CA ASN A 92 -29.13 -10.38 6.86
C ASN A 92 -29.41 -11.33 8.05
N SER A 93 -28.80 -12.51 8.07
CA SER A 93 -28.96 -13.47 9.15
C SER A 93 -28.09 -13.09 10.35
N ASP A 94 -28.62 -13.28 11.56
CA ASP A 94 -27.94 -12.88 12.81
C ASP A 94 -26.56 -13.54 12.97
N TRP A 95 -26.38 -14.76 12.45
CA TRP A 95 -25.14 -15.52 12.55
C TRP A 95 -24.09 -15.15 11.49
N ALA A 96 -24.50 -14.64 10.32
CA ALA A 96 -23.57 -14.20 9.26
C ALA A 96 -23.28 -12.69 9.32
N LYS A 97 -24.03 -11.95 10.15
CA LYS A 97 -23.88 -10.51 10.33
C LYS A 97 -22.49 -10.12 10.81
N ASP A 98 -21.92 -10.87 11.75
CA ASP A 98 -20.57 -10.61 12.26
C ASP A 98 -19.51 -10.80 11.16
N ASP A 99 -19.71 -11.78 10.28
CA ASP A 99 -18.83 -12.03 9.13
C ASP A 99 -18.91 -10.91 8.10
N VAL A 100 -20.12 -10.41 7.81
CA VAL A 100 -20.32 -9.26 6.92
C VAL A 100 -19.60 -8.03 7.47
N VAL A 101 -19.72 -7.77 8.77
CA VAL A 101 -19.04 -6.66 9.45
C VAL A 101 -17.53 -6.84 9.43
N TRP A 102 -17.03 -8.06 9.67
CA TRP A 102 -15.60 -8.36 9.61
C TRP A 102 -15.04 -8.15 8.19
N VAL A 103 -15.70 -8.67 7.15
CA VAL A 103 -15.30 -8.47 5.76
C VAL A 103 -15.33 -6.98 5.40
N GLN A 104 -16.33 -6.23 5.85
CA GLN A 104 -16.40 -4.79 5.66
C GLN A 104 -15.21 -4.06 6.30
N GLY A 105 -14.90 -4.36 7.57
CA GLY A 105 -13.74 -3.78 8.25
C GLY A 105 -12.42 -4.10 7.55
N MET A 106 -12.26 -5.31 7.01
CA MET A 106 -11.08 -5.70 6.25
C MET A 106 -10.98 -4.96 4.91
N VAL A 107 -12.10 -4.77 4.19
CA VAL A 107 -12.13 -3.97 2.96
C VAL A 107 -11.78 -2.50 3.24
N ASP A 108 -12.27 -1.95 4.34
CA ASP A 108 -11.97 -0.56 4.72
C ASP A 108 -10.48 -0.39 5.10
N GLU A 109 -9.90 -1.35 5.84
CA GLU A 109 -8.47 -1.35 6.15
C GLU A 109 -7.63 -1.54 4.88
N TYR A 110 -8.06 -2.39 3.94
CA TYR A 110 -7.41 -2.48 2.61
C TYR A 110 -7.40 -1.13 1.90
N GLN A 111 -8.53 -0.43 1.86
CA GLN A 111 -8.62 0.87 1.18
C GLN A 111 -7.71 1.92 1.82
N LYS A 112 -7.58 1.89 3.15
CA LYS A 112 -6.64 2.72 3.90
C LYS A 112 -5.19 2.39 3.57
N GLN A 113 -4.80 1.11 3.58
CA GLN A 113 -3.45 0.67 3.22
C GLN A 113 -3.10 1.02 1.77
N LYS A 114 -4.05 0.88 0.85
CA LYS A 114 -3.90 1.31 -0.55
C LYS A 114 -3.63 2.81 -0.66
N THR A 115 -4.39 3.62 0.09
CA THR A 115 -4.20 5.09 0.09
C THR A 115 -2.84 5.47 0.66
N GLN A 116 -2.36 4.77 1.69
CA GLN A 116 -1.02 4.96 2.26
C GLN A 116 0.07 4.61 1.23
N TYR A 117 -0.05 3.46 0.56
CA TYR A 117 0.86 3.07 -0.51
C TYR A 117 0.94 4.10 -1.64
N GLU A 118 -0.20 4.64 -2.08
CA GLU A 118 -0.23 5.69 -3.10
C GLU A 118 0.49 6.96 -2.63
N GLN A 119 0.34 7.35 -1.37
CA GLN A 119 1.04 8.49 -0.77
C GLN A 119 2.55 8.24 -0.64
N THR A 120 2.97 7.06 -0.18
CA THR A 120 4.38 6.66 -0.05
C THR A 120 5.06 6.63 -1.41
N LYS A 121 4.37 6.12 -2.43
CA LYS A 121 4.88 6.10 -3.82
C LYS A 121 5.04 7.51 -4.39
N LEU A 122 4.13 8.43 -4.09
CA LEU A 122 4.30 9.85 -4.45
C LEU A 122 5.49 10.48 -3.74
N ALA A 123 5.72 10.15 -2.47
CA ALA A 123 6.86 10.62 -1.69
C ALA A 123 8.22 10.03 -2.15
N GLN A 124 8.22 8.91 -2.86
CA GLN A 124 9.40 8.32 -3.49
C GLN A 124 9.92 9.16 -4.67
N ILE A 125 9.05 9.93 -5.32
CA ILE A 125 9.44 10.75 -6.47
C ILE A 125 10.33 11.90 -5.97
N LYS A 126 11.63 11.83 -6.28
CA LYS A 126 12.59 12.90 -5.97
C LYS A 126 12.07 14.23 -6.52
N HIS A 127 11.99 15.25 -5.67
CA HIS A 127 11.54 16.57 -6.10
C HIS A 127 12.49 17.07 -7.19
N PRO A 128 12.00 17.65 -8.31
CA PRO A 128 12.86 18.06 -9.43
C PRO A 128 13.97 19.03 -9.02
N LEU A 129 13.72 19.86 -8.01
CA LEU A 129 14.73 20.74 -7.40
C LEU A 129 15.87 19.97 -6.71
N GLU A 130 15.59 18.86 -6.02
CA GLU A 130 16.64 18.03 -5.41
C GLU A 130 17.59 17.48 -6.48
N ARG A 131 17.07 17.11 -7.64
CA ARG A 131 17.87 16.62 -8.77
C ARG A 131 18.82 17.69 -9.31
N ILE A 132 18.33 18.92 -9.44
CA ILE A 132 19.13 20.07 -9.89
C ILE A 132 20.21 20.40 -8.86
N PHE A 133 19.85 20.51 -7.58
CA PHE A 133 20.81 20.78 -6.52
C PHE A 133 21.87 19.68 -6.39
N TRP A 134 21.51 18.42 -6.63
CA TRP A 134 22.46 17.33 -6.66
C TRP A 134 23.49 17.48 -7.78
N TYR A 135 23.04 17.87 -8.98
CA TYR A 135 23.93 18.09 -10.12
C TYR A 135 24.82 19.32 -9.94
N VAL A 136 24.30 20.40 -9.35
CA VAL A 136 24.98 21.70 -9.22
C VAL A 136 25.87 21.76 -7.97
N SER A 137 25.57 20.98 -6.93
CA SER A 137 26.28 20.95 -5.64
C SER A 137 27.82 20.83 -5.76
N PRO A 138 28.39 19.93 -6.57
CA PRO A 138 29.85 19.79 -6.68
C PRO A 138 30.50 21.05 -7.25
N TYR A 139 29.85 21.69 -8.22
CA TYR A 139 30.35 22.91 -8.86
C TYR A 139 30.35 24.10 -7.90
N LEU A 140 29.30 24.24 -7.07
CA LEU A 140 29.24 25.30 -6.06
C LEU A 140 30.35 25.15 -5.00
N ILE A 141 30.66 23.92 -4.59
CA ILE A 141 31.77 23.66 -3.66
C ILE A 141 33.11 24.04 -4.30
N CYS A 142 33.34 23.64 -5.56
CA CYS A 142 34.55 24.02 -6.30
C CYS A 142 34.67 25.55 -6.44
N PHE A 143 33.57 26.24 -6.73
CA PHE A 143 33.54 27.70 -6.78
C PHE A 143 33.87 28.34 -5.43
N ALA A 144 33.31 27.84 -4.33
CA ALA A 144 33.60 28.35 -2.99
C ALA A 144 35.07 28.15 -2.60
N VAL A 145 35.66 26.99 -2.93
CA VAL A 145 37.09 26.73 -2.72
C VAL A 145 37.95 27.65 -3.58
N ALA A 146 37.62 27.82 -4.86
CA ALA A 146 38.33 28.70 -5.77
C ALA A 146 38.31 30.16 -5.28
N LEU A 147 37.16 30.67 -4.82
CA LEU A 147 37.04 32.02 -4.25
C LEU A 147 37.86 32.19 -2.96
N ARG A 148 37.92 31.15 -2.13
CA ARG A 148 38.72 31.18 -0.90
C ARG A 148 40.21 31.19 -1.21
N LEU A 149 40.64 30.39 -2.18
CA LEU A 149 42.02 30.38 -2.67
C LEU A 149 42.40 31.72 -3.28
N THR A 150 41.58 32.28 -4.19
CA THR A 150 41.88 33.57 -4.83
C THR A 150 41.94 34.72 -3.82
N LYS A 151 41.10 34.70 -2.78
CA LYS A 151 41.20 35.66 -1.68
C LYS A 151 42.55 35.57 -0.97
N VAL A 152 42.96 34.37 -0.52
CA VAL A 152 44.23 34.16 0.20
C VAL A 152 45.44 34.54 -0.67
N THR A 153 45.42 34.17 -1.95
CA THR A 153 46.48 34.55 -2.90
C THR A 153 46.52 36.06 -3.16
N GLY A 154 45.37 36.73 -3.17
CA GLY A 154 45.26 38.18 -3.29
C GLY A 154 45.81 38.91 -2.06
N GLU A 155 45.48 38.44 -0.87
CA GLU A 155 45.98 38.98 0.41
C GLU A 155 47.51 38.82 0.53
N LEU A 156 48.05 37.63 0.24
CA LEU A 156 49.50 37.39 0.22
C LEU A 156 50.27 38.27 -0.79
N ARG A 157 49.63 38.63 -1.91
CA ARG A 157 50.24 39.50 -2.92
C ARG A 157 50.24 40.98 -2.51
N LEU A 158 49.31 41.38 -1.63
CA LEU A 158 49.23 42.73 -1.07
C LEU A 158 50.19 42.91 0.12
N GLU A 159 50.43 41.87 0.93
CA GLU A 159 51.42 41.93 2.04
C GLU A 159 52.87 41.92 1.56
N ASN A 160 53.18 41.29 0.42
CA ASN A 160 54.53 41.22 -0.13
C ASN A 160 54.95 42.46 -0.96
N ARG A 161 54.20 43.56 -0.88
CA ARG A 161 54.45 44.81 -1.62
C ARG A 161 54.64 45.98 -0.68
#